data_AF-A0A3Q3DIY0-F1
#
_entry.id   AF-A0A3Q3DIY0-F1
#
_cell.length_a   1.000
_cell.length_b   1.000
_cell.length_c   1.000
_cell.angle_alpha   90.00
_cell.angle_beta   90.00
_cell.angle_gamma   90.00
#
_symmetry.space_group_name_H-M   'P 1'
#
loop_
_entity.id
_entity.type
_entity.pdbx_description
1 polymer ?
#
loop_
_entity_poly.entity_id
_entity_poly.type
_entity_poly.pdbx_seq_one_letter_code
_entity_poly.pdbx_strand_id
1 'polypeptide(L)'
;MREREKPCVFEPLDEEHVSKALYALACFKGEQFRVGDGVYMPPEAFNFSVKAASPVKRSHRKEDVDEDLYPEYYRKSSDYIKGSNQDAPDPFRIGRIKEIFCHRRSNGKADLAEVKLRLYKFYRPENTHKGVKASYHTDVNQLYWSDEEVTVNMADVLGRCHVEYGEDLTESVHEYSNGGPDRFYFLEAYNAKTKSFEDPPNHARSAAHKGKGKGKGKGKSSAAQEKAEQPTESQTPKVHKYRTLDVFSGCGGLSEGFHQAGISQTEWAIEMWEPAAQAFRLNNPGTTVFTEDCNVLLKLVMSGEKTNSLGQKLPQKGDVEMLCGGPPCQGFSGMNRFNSRTYSKFKNSLVVSYLSYCDYYRPKFFLLENVRNFVSFKSSMVLKLTLRCLVRMGYQCTFGVLQAGQYGVAQTRRRAIILAAAPGEKLPFYPEPLHVFAPRAVSLILASGRATITVRDTMSDLPEIRNGAAALEISYTGEPQSWFQRQIRGTQYQPILRDHVCKVREHARRVNVFGLNLAFEHGCGVLFLAVFQNG
;
A
#
# COMPACT_ATOMS: atom_id res chain seq x y z
N MET A 1 -0.41 18.94 -20.00
CA MET A 1 0.17 18.43 -21.27
C MET A 1 1.36 17.57 -20.91
N ARG A 2 1.26 16.24 -20.98
CA ARG A 2 2.43 15.36 -21.09
C ARG A 2 2.42 14.88 -22.53
N GLU A 3 3.30 15.40 -23.38
CA GLU A 3 3.57 14.69 -24.63
C GLU A 3 3.91 13.25 -24.25
N ARG A 4 3.31 12.27 -24.93
CA ARG A 4 3.70 10.86 -24.76
C ARG A 4 5.15 10.78 -25.24
N GLU A 5 6.10 10.81 -24.30
CA GLU A 5 7.51 10.56 -24.59
C GLU A 5 7.58 9.24 -25.34
N LYS A 6 8.08 9.28 -26.58
CA LYS A 6 8.25 8.07 -27.39
C LYS A 6 9.41 7.25 -26.82
N PRO A 7 9.33 5.90 -26.87
CA PRO A 7 10.46 5.06 -26.50
C PRO A 7 11.70 5.38 -27.36
N CYS A 8 12.86 5.50 -26.72
CA CYS A 8 14.14 5.73 -27.37
C CYS A 8 15.12 4.62 -27.01
N VAL A 9 16.01 4.23 -27.92
CA VAL A 9 17.03 3.19 -27.70
C VAL A 9 18.45 3.76 -27.84
N PHE A 10 19.38 3.19 -27.08
CA PHE A 10 20.77 3.62 -26.95
C PHE A 10 21.68 2.38 -26.83
N GLU A 11 22.99 2.57 -26.93
CA GLU A 11 24.00 1.51 -26.76
C GLU A 11 23.72 0.30 -27.69
N PRO A 12 23.83 0.44 -29.03
CA PRO A 12 23.63 -0.68 -29.96
C PRO A 12 24.64 -1.79 -29.68
N LEU A 13 24.19 -3.04 -29.78
CA LEU A 13 25.03 -4.23 -29.59
C LEU A 13 25.48 -4.77 -30.95
N ASP A 14 26.79 -5.04 -31.09
CA ASP A 14 27.43 -5.56 -32.32
C ASP A 14 27.15 -7.07 -32.52
N GLU A 15 25.88 -7.44 -32.58
CA GLU A 15 25.44 -8.79 -32.96
C GLU A 15 24.79 -8.76 -34.35
N GLU A 16 25.35 -9.52 -35.30
CA GLU A 16 24.83 -9.63 -36.66
C GLU A 16 23.52 -10.42 -36.70
N HIS A 17 22.41 -9.76 -36.37
CA HIS A 17 21.07 -10.28 -36.64
C HIS A 17 20.51 -9.74 -37.96
N VAL A 18 20.23 -10.67 -38.88
CA VAL A 18 19.71 -10.37 -40.24
C VAL A 18 18.42 -9.54 -40.20
N SER A 19 17.56 -9.76 -39.20
CA SER A 19 16.23 -9.14 -39.12
C SER A 19 16.06 -8.08 -38.01
N LYS A 20 17.03 -7.96 -37.09
CA LYS A 20 16.90 -7.14 -35.88
C LYS A 20 18.15 -6.33 -35.60
N ALA A 21 17.98 -5.19 -34.94
CA ALA A 21 19.05 -4.43 -34.31
C ALA A 21 18.85 -4.50 -32.79
N LEU A 22 19.88 -4.95 -32.06
CA LEU A 22 19.86 -5.09 -30.61
C LEU A 22 20.45 -3.87 -29.92
N TYR A 23 19.97 -3.59 -28.71
CA TYR A 23 20.37 -2.46 -27.89
C TYR A 23 20.54 -2.90 -26.44
N ALA A 24 21.47 -2.28 -25.71
CA ALA A 24 21.67 -2.55 -24.29
C ALA A 24 20.76 -1.69 -23.39
N LEU A 25 20.29 -0.54 -23.90
CA LEU A 25 19.56 0.47 -23.13
C LEU A 25 18.36 1.02 -23.92
N ALA A 26 17.23 1.18 -23.23
CA ALA A 26 16.09 1.96 -23.68
C ALA A 26 15.68 3.01 -22.64
N CYS A 27 15.11 4.13 -23.09
CA CYS A 27 14.54 5.17 -22.24
C CYS A 27 13.07 5.38 -22.60
N PHE A 28 12.21 5.44 -21.57
CA PHE A 28 10.77 5.69 -21.74
C PHE A 28 10.19 6.32 -20.47
N LYS A 29 9.38 7.39 -20.62
CA LYS A 29 8.76 8.13 -19.50
C LYS A 29 9.78 8.64 -18.46
N GLY A 30 10.96 9.05 -18.91
CA GLY A 30 12.08 9.46 -18.05
C GLY A 30 12.79 8.33 -17.29
N GLU A 31 12.42 7.06 -17.49
CA GLU A 31 13.08 5.89 -16.89
C GLU A 31 14.01 5.19 -17.88
N GLN A 32 15.13 4.67 -17.36
CA GLN A 32 16.10 3.87 -18.10
C GLN A 32 15.87 2.37 -17.85
N PHE A 33 15.91 1.58 -18.91
CA PHE A 33 15.68 0.14 -18.91
C PHE A 33 16.84 -0.56 -19.59
N ARG A 34 17.52 -1.44 -18.87
CA ARG A 34 18.66 -2.23 -19.35
C ARG A 34 18.31 -3.71 -19.47
N VAL A 35 19.07 -4.43 -20.29
CA VAL A 35 18.99 -5.90 -20.32
C VAL A 35 19.28 -6.44 -18.91
N GLY A 36 18.39 -7.30 -18.40
CA GLY A 36 18.42 -7.81 -17.03
C GLY A 36 17.44 -7.12 -16.06
N ASP A 37 16.93 -5.93 -16.38
CA ASP A 37 15.98 -5.22 -15.52
C ASP A 37 14.61 -5.93 -15.47
N GLY A 38 13.92 -5.80 -14.35
CA GLY A 38 12.51 -6.18 -14.21
C GLY A 38 11.58 -5.08 -14.74
N VAL A 39 10.49 -5.48 -15.40
CA VAL A 39 9.48 -4.56 -15.92
C VAL A 39 8.07 -4.96 -15.53
N TYR A 40 7.24 -3.96 -15.26
CA TYR A 40 5.80 -4.11 -15.12
C TYR A 40 5.10 -3.98 -16.47
N MET A 41 4.22 -4.95 -16.74
CA MET A 41 3.38 -5.01 -17.92
C MET A 41 1.90 -5.15 -17.51
N PRO A 42 0.96 -4.67 -18.34
CA PRO A 42 -0.46 -4.86 -18.06
C PRO A 42 -0.84 -6.36 -18.07
N PRO A 43 -1.90 -6.78 -17.35
CA PRO A 43 -2.37 -8.17 -17.29
C PRO A 43 -2.55 -8.86 -18.65
N GLU A 44 -2.98 -8.09 -19.65
CA GLU A 44 -3.22 -8.49 -21.03
C GLU A 44 -1.97 -8.60 -21.91
N ALA A 45 -0.80 -8.15 -21.43
CA ALA A 45 0.43 -8.15 -22.22
C ALA A 45 0.85 -9.57 -22.64
N PHE A 46 0.62 -10.56 -21.78
CA PHE A 46 0.87 -11.95 -22.09
C PHE A 46 0.09 -12.91 -21.20
N ASN A 47 -0.13 -14.11 -21.75
CA ASN A 47 -0.71 -15.25 -21.03
C ASN A 47 0.38 -16.26 -20.62
N PHE A 48 0.09 -17.00 -19.56
CA PHE A 48 0.90 -18.13 -19.10
C PHE A 48 0.53 -19.42 -19.82
N SER A 49 1.48 -20.34 -19.93
CA SER A 49 1.23 -21.66 -20.55
C SER A 49 0.30 -22.54 -19.72
N VAL A 50 0.25 -22.30 -18.40
CA VAL A 50 -0.74 -22.93 -17.52
C VAL A 50 -2.11 -22.35 -17.81
N LYS A 51 -3.05 -23.21 -18.24
CA LYS A 51 -4.46 -22.84 -18.31
C LYS A 51 -5.00 -22.69 -16.90
N ALA A 52 -5.49 -21.50 -16.55
CA ALA A 52 -6.28 -21.32 -15.35
C ALA A 52 -7.46 -22.28 -15.40
N ALA A 53 -7.71 -23.00 -14.31
CA ALA A 53 -8.94 -23.78 -14.21
C ALA A 53 -10.11 -22.81 -14.33
N SER A 54 -10.95 -22.98 -15.36
CA SER A 54 -12.20 -22.23 -15.45
C SER A 54 -12.93 -22.40 -14.12
N PRO A 55 -13.43 -21.31 -13.50
CA PRO A 55 -14.27 -21.46 -12.32
C PRO A 55 -15.35 -22.47 -12.70
N VAL A 56 -15.45 -23.56 -11.93
CA VAL A 56 -16.56 -24.50 -12.07
C VAL A 56 -17.79 -23.62 -12.09
N LYS A 57 -18.49 -23.55 -13.23
CA LYS A 57 -19.76 -22.84 -13.30
C LYS A 57 -20.52 -23.37 -12.11
N ARG A 58 -20.74 -22.52 -11.09
CA ARG A 58 -21.67 -22.91 -10.04
C ARG A 58 -22.90 -23.31 -10.81
N SER A 59 -23.27 -24.58 -10.65
CA SER A 59 -24.59 -25.02 -11.00
C SER A 59 -25.51 -24.15 -10.17
N HIS A 60 -25.83 -22.96 -10.66
CA HIS A 60 -27.10 -22.33 -10.37
C HIS A 60 -28.15 -23.16 -11.11
N ARG A 61 -28.20 -24.47 -10.83
CA ARG A 61 -29.51 -25.03 -10.61
C ARG A 61 -30.03 -24.18 -9.46
N LYS A 62 -31.07 -23.40 -9.75
CA LYS A 62 -32.08 -23.08 -8.74
C LYS A 62 -32.55 -24.42 -8.18
N GLU A 63 -31.72 -25.10 -7.39
CA GLU A 63 -32.20 -26.20 -6.57
C GLU A 63 -33.14 -25.52 -5.59
N ASP A 64 -34.38 -26.01 -5.59
CA ASP A 64 -35.55 -25.46 -4.93
C ASP A 64 -35.22 -25.06 -3.50
N VAL A 65 -34.92 -23.77 -3.29
CA VAL A 65 -34.86 -23.24 -1.95
C VAL A 65 -36.30 -23.20 -1.48
N ASP A 66 -36.60 -23.96 -0.43
CA ASP A 66 -37.87 -23.91 0.27
C ASP A 66 -38.12 -22.46 0.74
N GLU A 67 -38.95 -21.73 -0.01
CA GLU A 67 -39.27 -20.33 0.28
C GLU A 67 -40.19 -20.18 1.49
N ASP A 68 -40.86 -21.25 1.93
CA ASP A 68 -41.58 -21.24 3.21
C ASP A 68 -40.59 -21.25 4.38
N LEU A 69 -39.51 -22.04 4.28
CA LEU A 69 -38.44 -22.07 5.28
C LEU A 69 -37.52 -20.84 5.19
N TYR A 70 -37.30 -20.31 3.99
CA TYR A 70 -36.43 -19.15 3.73
C TYR A 70 -37.16 -18.03 2.95
N PRO A 71 -38.15 -17.37 3.57
CA PRO A 71 -39.05 -16.42 2.90
C PRO A 71 -38.36 -15.15 2.40
N GLU A 72 -37.11 -14.91 2.79
CA GLU A 72 -36.32 -13.77 2.35
C GLU A 72 -35.23 -14.14 1.33
N TYR A 73 -35.17 -15.41 0.90
CA TYR A 73 -34.15 -15.86 -0.06
C TYR A 73 -34.29 -15.17 -1.42
N TYR A 74 -35.51 -14.90 -1.88
CA TYR A 74 -35.79 -14.21 -3.14
C TYR A 74 -35.09 -12.84 -3.26
N ARG A 75 -34.77 -12.17 -2.13
CA ARG A 75 -34.04 -10.89 -2.13
C ARG A 75 -32.58 -11.01 -2.60
N LYS A 76 -32.06 -12.23 -2.69
CA LYS A 76 -30.70 -12.53 -3.20
C LYS A 76 -30.68 -12.76 -4.72
N SER A 77 -31.70 -12.32 -5.45
CA SER A 77 -31.81 -12.45 -6.91
C SER A 77 -30.66 -11.83 -7.71
N SER A 78 -29.84 -10.97 -7.08
CA SER A 78 -28.56 -10.50 -7.60
C SER A 78 -27.41 -11.13 -6.82
N ASP A 79 -26.55 -11.89 -7.49
CA ASP A 79 -25.30 -12.42 -6.94
C ASP A 79 -24.26 -11.32 -6.63
N TYR A 80 -24.59 -10.04 -6.86
CA TYR A 80 -23.68 -8.94 -6.60
C TYR A 80 -23.50 -8.70 -5.10
N ILE A 81 -22.34 -9.12 -4.60
CA ILE A 81 -21.89 -8.83 -3.24
C ILE A 81 -21.08 -7.52 -3.27
N LYS A 82 -21.64 -6.46 -2.66
CA LYS A 82 -20.95 -5.18 -2.51
C LYS A 82 -19.65 -5.36 -1.73
N GLY A 83 -18.52 -4.96 -2.33
CA GLY A 83 -17.20 -5.11 -1.72
C GLY A 83 -16.53 -6.46 -1.98
N SER A 84 -17.07 -7.28 -2.89
CA SER A 84 -16.40 -8.48 -3.39
C SER A 84 -15.14 -8.13 -4.17
N ASN A 85 -14.09 -8.94 -3.98
CA ASN A 85 -12.86 -8.86 -4.75
C ASN A 85 -12.93 -9.67 -6.07
N GLN A 86 -14.07 -10.28 -6.39
CA GLN A 86 -14.24 -11.03 -7.65
C GLN A 86 -14.00 -10.16 -8.89
N ASP A 87 -14.32 -8.87 -8.79
CA ASP A 87 -14.14 -7.91 -9.89
C ASP A 87 -12.78 -7.18 -9.80
N ALA A 88 -11.92 -7.51 -8.83
CA ALA A 88 -10.60 -6.90 -8.75
C ALA A 88 -9.74 -7.33 -9.95
N PRO A 89 -9.04 -6.40 -10.62
CA PRO A 89 -8.19 -6.76 -11.74
C PRO A 89 -6.97 -7.57 -11.29
N ASP A 90 -6.40 -8.34 -12.21
CA ASP A 90 -5.11 -8.99 -12.01
C ASP A 90 -4.01 -7.94 -11.71
N PRO A 91 -3.03 -8.25 -10.84
CA PRO A 91 -1.85 -7.41 -10.67
C PRO A 91 -1.00 -7.39 -11.94
N PHE A 92 -0.04 -6.46 -12.00
CA PHE A 92 0.89 -6.38 -13.13
C PHE A 92 1.56 -7.73 -13.41
N ARG A 93 1.70 -8.02 -14.70
CA ARG A 93 2.62 -9.06 -15.17
C ARG A 93 4.04 -8.53 -14.97
N ILE A 94 4.94 -9.42 -14.56
CA ILE A 94 6.34 -9.08 -14.33
C ILE A 94 7.18 -9.91 -15.31
N GLY A 95 8.14 -9.26 -15.96
CA GLY A 95 9.12 -9.94 -16.80
C GLY A 95 10.51 -9.37 -16.64
N ARG A 96 11.53 -10.17 -16.94
CA ARG A 96 12.94 -9.72 -17.02
C ARG A 96 13.31 -9.45 -18.46
N ILE A 97 13.91 -8.30 -18.74
CA ILE A 97 14.39 -7.95 -20.08
C ILE A 97 15.52 -8.90 -20.49
N LYS A 98 15.28 -9.71 -21.54
CA LYS A 98 16.28 -10.55 -22.19
C LYS A 98 16.96 -9.79 -23.34
N GLU A 99 16.17 -9.15 -24.20
CA GLU A 99 16.67 -8.38 -25.36
C GLU A 99 15.84 -7.11 -25.53
N ILE A 100 16.50 -6.02 -25.92
CA ILE A 100 15.87 -4.79 -26.42
C ILE A 100 16.19 -4.71 -27.90
N PHE A 101 15.17 -4.59 -28.76
CA PHE A 101 15.41 -4.62 -30.19
C PHE A 101 14.42 -3.81 -31.02
N CYS A 102 14.87 -3.39 -32.20
CA CYS A 102 14.04 -2.86 -33.27
C CYS A 102 14.12 -3.79 -34.48
N HIS A 103 13.01 -3.95 -35.20
CA HIS A 103 13.03 -4.68 -36.47
C HIS A 103 13.76 -3.86 -37.54
N ARG A 104 14.51 -4.52 -38.42
CA ARG A 104 15.11 -3.86 -39.58
C ARG A 104 14.08 -3.74 -40.69
N ARG A 105 13.97 -2.55 -41.27
CA ARG A 105 13.15 -2.30 -42.47
C ARG A 105 13.83 -2.91 -43.70
N SER A 106 13.10 -2.97 -44.82
CA SER A 106 13.62 -3.48 -46.10
C SER A 106 14.88 -2.78 -46.61
N ASN A 107 15.15 -1.55 -46.14
CA ASN A 107 16.36 -0.78 -46.43
C ASN A 107 17.54 -1.06 -45.46
N GLY A 108 17.42 -2.09 -44.60
CA GLY A 108 18.45 -2.50 -43.63
C GLY A 108 18.54 -1.64 -42.36
N LYS A 109 17.84 -0.50 -42.30
CA LYS A 109 17.83 0.41 -41.14
C LYS A 109 16.85 -0.06 -40.05
N ALA A 110 17.20 0.15 -38.79
CA ALA A 110 16.35 -0.16 -37.65
C ALA A 110 15.11 0.75 -37.59
N ASP A 111 13.95 0.16 -37.31
CA ASP A 111 12.71 0.91 -37.08
C ASP A 111 12.63 1.42 -35.64
N LEU A 112 13.19 2.61 -35.41
CA LEU A 112 13.21 3.26 -34.11
C LEU A 112 11.82 3.70 -33.62
N ALA A 113 10.77 3.62 -34.45
CA ALA A 113 9.41 3.93 -34.02
C ALA A 113 8.78 2.77 -33.23
N GLU A 114 9.27 1.54 -33.41
CA GLU A 114 8.77 0.33 -32.73
C GLU A 114 9.88 -0.36 -31.93
N VAL A 115 10.15 0.16 -30.74
CA VAL A 115 11.03 -0.50 -29.78
C VAL A 115 10.29 -1.69 -29.16
N LYS A 116 10.87 -2.89 -29.26
CA LYS A 116 10.31 -4.14 -28.72
C LYS A 116 11.24 -4.73 -27.66
N LEU A 117 10.62 -5.39 -26.69
CA LEU A 117 11.32 -6.13 -25.65
C LEU A 117 11.04 -7.62 -25.81
N ARG A 118 12.07 -8.45 -25.65
CA ARG A 118 11.90 -9.87 -25.35
C ARG A 118 12.09 -10.07 -23.85
N LEU A 119 11.11 -10.68 -23.21
CA LEU A 119 11.08 -10.85 -21.76
C LEU A 119 11.07 -12.33 -21.38
N TYR A 120 11.76 -12.67 -20.29
CA TYR A 120 11.45 -13.88 -19.51
C TYR A 120 10.25 -13.59 -18.61
N LYS A 121 9.27 -14.49 -18.59
CA LYS A 121 8.07 -14.34 -17.76
C LYS A 121 8.37 -14.72 -16.31
N PHE A 122 7.89 -13.94 -15.36
CA PHE A 122 7.79 -14.39 -13.97
C PHE A 122 6.37 -14.89 -13.67
N TYR A 123 6.29 -15.99 -12.94
CA TYR A 123 5.05 -16.51 -12.39
C TYR A 123 4.87 -16.01 -10.96
N ARG A 124 3.67 -15.50 -10.63
CA ARG A 124 3.25 -15.39 -9.23
C ARG A 124 2.78 -16.76 -8.74
N PRO A 125 2.74 -17.02 -7.42
CA PRO A 125 2.22 -18.26 -6.86
C PRO A 125 0.84 -18.64 -7.41
N GLU A 126 -0.07 -17.67 -7.52
CA GLU A 126 -1.42 -17.84 -8.06
C GLU A 126 -1.48 -18.11 -9.57
N ASN A 127 -0.41 -17.82 -10.31
CA ASN A 127 -0.33 -18.10 -11.75
C ASN A 127 0.11 -19.55 -12.05
N THR A 128 0.60 -20.28 -11.04
CA THR A 128 0.98 -21.68 -11.18
C THR A 128 -0.25 -22.60 -11.19
N HIS A 129 -0.05 -23.89 -11.47
CA HIS A 129 -1.10 -24.91 -11.37
C HIS A 129 -1.78 -25.01 -9.99
N LYS A 130 -1.15 -24.49 -8.92
CA LYS A 130 -1.71 -24.46 -7.57
C LYS A 130 -2.83 -23.41 -7.43
N GLY A 131 -2.90 -22.44 -8.34
CA GLY A 131 -3.92 -21.39 -8.36
C GLY A 131 -3.90 -20.50 -7.11
N VAL A 132 -5.02 -19.83 -6.84
CA VAL A 132 -5.15 -18.83 -5.76
C VAL A 132 -4.75 -19.37 -4.37
N LYS A 133 -4.88 -20.68 -4.12
CA LYS A 133 -4.48 -21.27 -2.82
C LYS A 133 -2.98 -21.13 -2.54
N ALA A 134 -2.14 -21.02 -3.58
CA ALA A 134 -0.71 -20.81 -3.41
C ALA A 134 -0.37 -19.42 -2.86
N SER A 135 -1.25 -18.42 -3.01
CA SER A 135 -1.02 -17.06 -2.53
C SER A 135 -1.34 -16.88 -1.04
N TYR A 136 -1.95 -17.87 -0.38
CA TYR A 136 -2.42 -17.72 1.01
C TYR A 136 -1.28 -17.62 2.02
N HIS A 137 -0.15 -18.26 1.74
CA HIS A 137 0.98 -18.36 2.66
C HIS A 137 2.27 -17.73 2.15
N THR A 138 2.34 -17.46 0.85
CA THR A 138 3.52 -16.89 0.19
C THR A 138 3.61 -15.38 0.39
N ASP A 139 4.81 -14.84 0.24
CA ASP A 139 5.01 -13.39 0.34
C ASP A 139 4.42 -12.68 -0.88
N VAL A 140 3.86 -11.49 -0.66
CA VAL A 140 3.19 -10.71 -1.73
C VAL A 140 4.12 -10.28 -2.86
N ASN A 141 5.43 -10.34 -2.63
CA ASN A 141 6.48 -10.01 -3.58
C ASN A 141 7.34 -11.23 -3.99
N GLN A 142 6.94 -12.45 -3.62
CA GLN A 142 7.58 -13.67 -4.09
C GLN A 142 7.12 -14.02 -5.51
N LEU A 143 8.07 -14.42 -6.34
CA LEU A 143 7.88 -14.85 -7.71
C LEU A 143 8.56 -16.20 -7.96
N TYR A 144 8.27 -16.76 -9.13
CA TYR A 144 8.94 -17.94 -9.69
C TYR A 144 9.54 -17.59 -11.05
N TRP A 145 10.81 -17.97 -11.25
CA TRP A 145 11.48 -17.84 -12.53
C TRP A 145 10.81 -18.74 -13.59
N SER A 146 10.84 -18.34 -14.86
CA SER A 146 10.45 -19.20 -15.97
C SER A 146 11.26 -18.88 -17.22
N ASP A 147 11.64 -19.93 -17.96
CA ASP A 147 12.26 -19.80 -19.29
C ASP A 147 11.23 -19.54 -20.40
N GLU A 148 9.96 -19.31 -20.06
CA GLU A 148 8.98 -18.83 -21.02
C GLU A 148 9.31 -17.42 -21.47
N GLU A 149 9.37 -17.23 -22.78
CA GLU A 149 9.67 -15.94 -23.39
C GLU A 149 8.43 -15.30 -24.02
N VAL A 150 8.40 -13.97 -24.05
CA VAL A 150 7.39 -13.20 -24.79
C VAL A 150 7.99 -11.95 -25.40
N THR A 151 7.48 -11.55 -26.56
CA THR A 151 7.83 -10.27 -27.19
C THR A 151 6.70 -9.27 -26.97
N VAL A 152 7.03 -8.09 -26.44
CA VAL A 152 6.08 -7.00 -26.14
C VAL A 152 6.57 -5.67 -26.71
N ASN A 153 5.69 -4.69 -26.81
CA ASN A 153 6.06 -3.32 -27.20
C ASN A 153 6.56 -2.54 -25.97
N MET A 154 7.65 -1.80 -26.11
CA MET A 154 8.16 -0.92 -25.05
C MET A 154 7.13 0.13 -24.61
N ALA A 155 6.25 0.55 -25.53
CA ALA A 155 5.17 1.50 -25.23
C ALA A 155 4.16 0.98 -24.19
N ASP A 156 4.05 -0.34 -24.02
CA ASP A 156 3.14 -1.00 -23.07
C ASP A 156 3.77 -1.13 -21.67
N VAL A 157 5.05 -0.79 -21.50
CA VAL A 157 5.74 -0.84 -20.21
C VAL A 157 5.14 0.20 -19.26
N LEU A 158 4.76 -0.28 -18.07
CA LEU A 158 4.11 0.54 -17.05
C LEU A 158 5.12 1.18 -16.09
N GLY A 159 6.25 0.51 -15.86
CA GLY A 159 7.36 1.00 -15.04
C GLY A 159 8.41 -0.09 -14.82
N ARG A 160 9.53 0.28 -14.18
CA ARG A 160 10.60 -0.65 -13.80
C ARG A 160 10.35 -1.27 -12.42
N CYS A 161 10.83 -2.50 -12.21
CA CYS A 161 10.87 -3.15 -10.89
C CYS A 161 12.17 -3.94 -10.69
N HIS A 162 12.47 -4.25 -9.43
CA HIS A 162 13.65 -5.03 -9.04
C HIS A 162 13.23 -6.47 -8.77
N VAL A 163 13.86 -7.43 -9.44
CA VAL A 163 13.59 -8.86 -9.25
C VAL A 163 14.91 -9.60 -9.10
N GLU A 164 15.23 -9.98 -7.87
CA GLU A 164 16.49 -10.62 -7.52
C GLU A 164 16.31 -12.09 -7.11
N TYR A 165 17.37 -12.88 -7.29
CA TYR A 165 17.41 -14.24 -6.77
C TYR A 165 17.73 -14.19 -5.27
N GLY A 166 16.89 -14.80 -4.43
CA GLY A 166 17.00 -14.62 -2.97
C GLY A 166 18.31 -15.09 -2.37
N GLU A 167 18.96 -16.12 -2.93
CA GLU A 167 20.26 -16.63 -2.45
C GLU A 167 21.45 -15.75 -2.89
N ASP A 168 21.22 -14.80 -3.80
CA ASP A 168 22.23 -13.82 -4.21
C ASP A 168 22.15 -12.53 -3.38
N LEU A 169 21.14 -12.38 -2.51
CA LEU A 169 21.00 -11.21 -1.64
C LEU A 169 22.10 -11.18 -0.57
N THR A 170 22.62 -9.98 -0.32
CA THR A 170 23.59 -9.70 0.76
C THR A 170 22.93 -9.56 2.13
N GLU A 171 21.63 -9.24 2.13
CA GLU A 171 20.76 -9.04 3.28
C GLU A 171 19.66 -10.12 3.32
N SER A 172 18.88 -10.16 4.40
CA SER A 172 17.73 -11.06 4.45
C SER A 172 16.63 -10.64 3.46
N VAL A 173 15.81 -11.60 3.01
CA VAL A 173 14.65 -11.31 2.14
C VAL A 173 13.72 -10.26 2.77
N HIS A 174 13.59 -10.26 4.10
CA HIS A 174 12.77 -9.29 4.82
C HIS A 174 13.35 -7.87 4.74
N GLU A 175 14.64 -7.70 5.00
CA GLU A 175 15.33 -6.41 4.90
C GLU A 175 15.30 -5.89 3.45
N TYR A 176 15.61 -6.77 2.48
CA TYR A 176 15.54 -6.43 1.06
C TYR A 176 14.13 -5.94 0.67
N SER A 177 13.09 -6.67 1.09
CA SER A 177 11.70 -6.32 0.76
C SER A 177 11.24 -5.00 1.37
N ASN A 178 11.76 -4.65 2.55
CA ASN A 178 11.44 -3.41 3.26
C ASN A 178 12.36 -2.25 2.87
N GLY A 179 13.50 -2.52 2.26
CA GLY A 179 14.50 -1.51 1.90
C GLY A 179 14.10 -0.62 0.72
N GLY A 180 13.01 -0.91 0.00
CA GLY A 180 12.53 -0.04 -1.06
C GLY A 180 11.25 -0.51 -1.78
N PRO A 181 10.64 0.38 -2.57
CA PRO A 181 9.48 0.04 -3.38
C PRO A 181 9.86 -0.90 -4.53
N ASP A 182 8.85 -1.57 -5.11
CA ASP A 182 8.97 -2.36 -6.35
C ASP A 182 10.03 -3.48 -6.31
N ARG A 183 10.35 -3.99 -5.12
CA ARG A 183 11.27 -5.11 -4.89
C ARG A 183 10.54 -6.44 -4.79
N PHE A 184 10.91 -7.36 -5.67
CA PHE A 184 10.48 -8.76 -5.71
C PHE A 184 11.69 -9.67 -5.64
N TYR A 185 11.43 -10.92 -5.29
CA TYR A 185 12.44 -11.96 -5.28
C TYR A 185 11.87 -13.29 -5.76
N PHE A 186 12.74 -14.20 -6.14
CA PHE A 186 12.40 -15.59 -6.41
C PHE A 186 13.45 -16.51 -5.80
N LEU A 187 13.03 -17.75 -5.48
CA LEU A 187 13.91 -18.80 -4.95
C LEU A 187 13.91 -20.05 -5.84
N GLU A 188 12.82 -20.27 -6.57
CA GLU A 188 12.61 -21.45 -7.41
C GLU A 188 12.20 -21.01 -8.82
N ALA A 189 12.45 -21.85 -9.81
CA ALA A 189 11.87 -21.79 -11.13
C ALA A 189 10.60 -22.65 -11.19
N TYR A 190 9.65 -22.24 -12.01
CA TYR A 190 8.43 -22.99 -12.27
C TYR A 190 8.37 -23.47 -13.73
N ASN A 191 8.22 -24.78 -13.89
CA ASN A 191 8.07 -25.42 -15.18
C ASN A 191 6.60 -25.74 -15.46
N ALA A 192 5.98 -24.99 -16.37
CA ALA A 192 4.56 -25.13 -16.69
C ALA A 192 4.21 -26.48 -17.34
N LYS A 193 5.15 -27.13 -18.04
CA LYS A 193 4.91 -28.41 -18.74
C LYS A 193 4.83 -29.57 -17.76
N THR A 194 5.81 -29.67 -16.85
CA THR A 194 5.87 -30.72 -15.82
C THR A 194 5.09 -30.36 -14.56
N LYS A 195 4.68 -29.10 -14.42
CA LYS A 195 4.05 -28.52 -13.22
C LYS A 195 4.90 -28.72 -11.95
N SER A 196 6.22 -28.69 -12.10
CA SER A 196 7.18 -28.83 -11.00
C SER A 196 7.87 -27.52 -10.67
N PHE A 197 8.47 -27.47 -9.48
CA PHE A 197 9.35 -26.41 -9.02
C PHE A 197 10.78 -26.97 -9.00
N GLU A 198 11.73 -26.20 -9.51
CA GLU A 198 13.13 -26.60 -9.67
C GLU A 198 14.07 -25.44 -9.30
N ASP A 199 15.35 -25.74 -9.09
CA ASP A 199 16.34 -24.68 -8.84
C ASP A 199 16.44 -23.76 -10.08
N PRO A 200 16.50 -22.42 -9.89
CA PRO A 200 16.63 -21.51 -11.01
C PRO A 200 17.91 -21.76 -11.81
N PRO A 201 17.86 -21.65 -13.14
CA PRO A 201 19.04 -21.85 -13.96
C PRO A 201 20.08 -20.74 -13.75
N ASN A 202 21.36 -21.01 -14.01
CA ASN A 202 22.44 -20.07 -13.75
C ASN A 202 22.30 -18.73 -14.52
N HIS A 203 21.63 -18.71 -15.68
CA HIS A 203 21.38 -17.47 -16.42
C HIS A 203 20.29 -16.60 -15.78
N ALA A 204 19.50 -17.14 -14.84
CA ALA A 204 18.55 -16.39 -14.03
C ALA A 204 19.24 -15.62 -12.89
N ARG A 205 20.51 -15.91 -12.57
CA ARG A 205 21.28 -15.20 -11.54
C ARG A 205 21.86 -13.90 -12.08
N SER A 206 21.99 -12.91 -11.19
CA SER A 206 22.53 -11.60 -11.52
C SER A 206 24.00 -11.71 -11.97
N ALA A 207 24.43 -10.86 -12.90
CA ALA A 207 25.76 -10.97 -13.55
C ALA A 207 26.93 -10.94 -12.55
N ALA A 208 26.75 -10.29 -11.40
CA ALA A 208 27.73 -10.21 -10.31
C ALA A 208 28.02 -11.57 -9.61
N HIS A 209 27.11 -12.55 -9.71
CA HIS A 209 27.20 -13.83 -9.00
C HIS A 209 27.27 -15.07 -9.91
N LYS A 210 27.39 -14.86 -11.23
CA LYS A 210 27.69 -15.90 -12.23
C LYS A 210 29.08 -16.51 -11.98
N GLY A 211 29.21 -17.38 -10.97
CA GLY A 211 30.47 -18.03 -10.62
C GLY A 211 30.50 -18.77 -9.28
N LYS A 212 29.55 -18.55 -8.36
CA LYS A 212 29.48 -19.26 -7.06
C LYS A 212 28.49 -20.42 -7.07
N GLY A 213 28.59 -21.31 -8.06
CA GLY A 213 27.90 -22.60 -8.05
C GLY A 213 28.80 -23.69 -7.46
N LYS A 214 28.29 -24.51 -6.54
CA LYS A 214 28.95 -25.76 -6.09
C LYS A 214 28.93 -26.80 -7.22
N GLY A 215 29.72 -26.58 -8.26
CA GLY A 215 30.06 -27.59 -9.26
C GLY A 215 31.31 -28.33 -8.84
N LYS A 216 31.21 -29.63 -8.53
CA LYS A 216 32.38 -30.53 -8.53
C LYS A 216 32.89 -30.64 -9.96
N GLY A 217 33.77 -29.72 -10.36
CA GLY A 217 34.46 -29.76 -11.65
C GLY A 217 35.93 -29.38 -11.45
N LYS A 218 36.83 -30.36 -11.55
CA LYS A 218 38.27 -30.13 -11.65
C LYS A 218 38.54 -29.44 -13.00
N GLY A 219 39.02 -28.20 -12.98
CA GLY A 219 39.53 -27.51 -14.15
C GLY A 219 40.27 -26.24 -13.77
N LYS A 220 41.61 -26.29 -13.77
CA LYS A 220 42.48 -25.13 -13.62
C LYS A 220 42.40 -24.28 -14.89
N SER A 221 42.00 -23.02 -14.78
CA SER A 221 42.52 -21.96 -15.64
C SER A 221 42.43 -20.62 -14.92
N SER A 222 43.58 -19.97 -14.80
CA SER A 222 43.78 -18.65 -14.23
C SER A 222 43.62 -17.62 -15.35
N ALA A 223 42.58 -16.80 -15.30
CA ALA A 223 42.50 -15.56 -16.05
C ALA A 223 42.07 -14.45 -15.08
N ALA A 224 42.86 -13.38 -15.04
CA ALA A 224 42.67 -12.24 -14.18
C ALA A 224 41.30 -11.60 -14.45
N GLN A 225 40.49 -11.48 -13.39
CA GLN A 225 39.18 -10.87 -13.44
C GLN A 225 39.34 -9.40 -13.04
N GLU A 226 39.18 -8.49 -13.99
CA GLU A 226 39.02 -7.06 -13.72
C GLU A 226 37.85 -6.87 -12.76
N LYS A 227 38.11 -6.15 -11.65
CA LYS A 227 37.09 -5.76 -10.69
C LYS A 227 36.13 -4.79 -11.38
N ALA A 228 34.98 -5.29 -11.81
CA ALA A 228 33.83 -4.43 -12.06
C ALA A 228 33.49 -3.73 -10.73
N GLU A 229 33.61 -2.41 -10.74
CA GLU A 229 33.19 -1.55 -9.63
C GLU A 229 31.73 -1.86 -9.30
N GLN A 230 31.50 -2.30 -8.07
CA GLN A 230 30.16 -2.42 -7.53
C GLN A 230 29.50 -1.04 -7.62
N PRO A 231 28.26 -0.92 -8.13
CA PRO A 231 27.50 0.30 -7.91
C PRO A 231 27.31 0.38 -6.39
N THR A 232 28.05 1.30 -5.76
CA THR A 232 27.91 1.67 -4.36
C THR A 232 26.42 1.74 -4.04
N GLU A 233 25.94 0.82 -3.21
CA GLU A 233 24.59 0.90 -2.65
C GLU A 233 24.41 2.31 -2.13
N SER A 234 23.49 3.06 -2.75
CA SER A 234 23.12 4.38 -2.28
C SER A 234 22.52 4.17 -0.89
N GLN A 235 23.33 4.34 0.16
CA GLN A 235 22.82 4.41 1.53
C GLN A 235 21.67 5.41 1.49
N THR A 236 20.46 4.95 1.83
CA THR A 236 19.31 5.83 1.87
C THR A 236 19.67 6.99 2.81
N PRO A 237 19.65 8.25 2.34
CA PRO A 237 20.11 9.36 3.16
C PRO A 237 19.24 9.39 4.42
N LYS A 238 19.85 9.30 5.60
CA LYS A 238 19.13 9.43 6.87
C LYS A 238 18.56 10.85 6.94
N VAL A 239 17.28 10.99 6.62
CA VAL A 239 16.57 12.27 6.68
C VAL A 239 16.26 12.58 8.14
N HIS A 240 16.44 13.85 8.54
CA HIS A 240 16.00 14.31 9.85
C HIS A 240 14.47 14.20 9.96
N LYS A 241 13.98 13.50 11.00
CA LYS A 241 12.55 13.33 11.26
C LYS A 241 11.90 14.67 11.60
N TYR A 242 10.77 15.00 10.97
CA TYR A 242 10.04 16.23 11.28
C TYR A 242 9.38 16.14 12.65
N ARG A 243 9.64 17.14 13.50
CA ARG A 243 8.91 17.31 14.77
C ARG A 243 7.45 17.60 14.46
N THR A 244 6.58 16.70 14.90
CA THR A 244 5.19 16.65 14.44
C THR A 244 4.20 16.95 15.56
N LEU A 245 3.19 17.74 15.23
CA LEU A 245 1.99 17.96 16.04
C LEU A 245 0.81 17.25 15.36
N ASP A 246 0.20 16.29 16.07
CA ASP A 246 -1.01 15.57 15.64
C ASP A 246 -2.23 16.10 16.40
N VAL A 247 -3.11 16.82 15.70
CA VAL A 247 -4.34 17.38 16.29
C VAL A 247 -5.53 16.48 15.95
N PHE A 248 -6.36 16.17 16.93
CA PHE A 248 -7.40 15.14 16.83
C PHE A 248 -6.77 13.75 16.60
N SER A 249 -5.74 13.44 17.38
CA SER A 249 -4.84 12.31 17.13
C SER A 249 -5.52 10.95 17.26
N GLY A 250 -6.66 10.87 17.95
CA GLY A 250 -7.27 9.60 18.34
C GLY A 250 -6.25 8.73 19.07
N CYS A 251 -6.28 7.43 18.79
CA CYS A 251 -5.29 6.48 19.29
C CYS A 251 -3.95 6.48 18.51
N GLY A 252 -3.78 7.36 17.51
CA GLY A 252 -2.49 7.58 16.85
C GLY A 252 -2.26 6.85 15.53
N GLY A 253 -3.28 6.26 14.90
CA GLY A 253 -3.10 5.53 13.64
C GLY A 253 -2.49 6.35 12.48
N LEU A 254 -2.71 7.67 12.44
CA LEU A 254 -2.06 8.56 11.46
C LEU A 254 -0.59 8.80 11.79
N SER A 255 -0.28 9.08 13.06
CA SER A 255 1.09 9.23 13.56
C SER A 255 1.91 7.95 13.36
N GLU A 256 1.35 6.79 13.67
CA GLU A 256 1.99 5.48 13.49
C GLU A 256 2.43 5.27 12.03
N GLY A 257 1.54 5.53 11.06
CA GLY A 257 1.90 5.42 9.64
C GLY A 257 3.05 6.36 9.23
N PHE A 258 3.14 7.55 9.82
CA PHE A 258 4.25 8.45 9.55
C PHE A 258 5.56 8.07 10.27
N HIS A 259 5.47 7.45 11.46
CA HIS A 259 6.63 6.90 12.16
C HIS A 259 7.22 5.72 11.38
N GLN A 260 6.36 4.84 10.87
CA GLN A 260 6.74 3.72 9.99
C GLN A 260 7.39 4.21 8.69
N ALA A 261 6.92 5.32 8.12
CA ALA A 261 7.54 5.94 6.95
C ALA A 261 8.92 6.57 7.26
N GLY A 262 9.31 6.67 8.53
CA GLY A 262 10.60 7.21 8.95
C GLY A 262 10.75 8.73 8.77
N ILE A 263 9.67 9.44 8.43
CA ILE A 263 9.72 10.88 8.12
C ILE A 263 9.41 11.79 9.30
N SER A 264 8.76 11.26 10.35
CA SER A 264 8.27 12.08 11.46
C SER A 264 8.59 11.50 12.83
N GLN A 265 8.59 12.39 13.81
CA GLN A 265 8.57 12.09 15.23
C GLN A 265 7.45 12.94 15.85
N THR A 266 6.41 12.30 16.40
CA THR A 266 5.29 13.04 17.01
C THR A 266 5.69 13.48 18.41
N GLU A 267 5.97 14.77 18.58
CA GLU A 267 6.39 15.37 19.85
C GLU A 267 5.18 15.86 20.66
N TRP A 268 4.09 16.21 19.97
CA TRP A 268 2.86 16.71 20.57
C TRP A 268 1.63 16.05 19.93
N ALA A 269 0.67 15.67 20.77
CA ALA A 269 -0.63 15.18 20.33
C ALA A 269 -1.76 15.85 21.13
N ILE A 270 -2.87 16.18 20.46
CA ILE A 270 -4.06 16.76 21.08
C ILE A 270 -5.25 15.85 20.84
N GLU A 271 -5.79 15.26 21.90
CA GLU A 271 -6.96 14.40 21.85
C GLU A 271 -7.86 14.66 23.06
N MET A 272 -9.07 15.14 22.82
CA MET A 272 -9.99 15.51 23.90
C MET A 272 -10.60 14.28 24.59
N TRP A 273 -10.72 13.15 23.89
CA TRP A 273 -11.30 11.93 24.43
C TRP A 273 -10.26 11.07 25.15
N GLU A 274 -10.34 11.08 26.49
CA GLU A 274 -9.34 10.48 27.38
C GLU A 274 -8.93 9.02 27.03
N PRO A 275 -9.85 8.07 26.72
CA PRO A 275 -9.45 6.72 26.33
C PRO A 275 -8.54 6.67 25.09
N ALA A 276 -8.77 7.53 24.10
CA ALA A 276 -7.92 7.62 22.92
C ALA A 276 -6.58 8.30 23.24
N ALA A 277 -6.59 9.34 24.08
CA ALA A 277 -5.36 9.98 24.55
C ALA A 277 -4.47 9.01 25.33
N GLN A 278 -5.05 8.16 26.18
CA GLN A 278 -4.33 7.11 26.90
C GLN A 278 -3.75 6.06 25.94
N ALA A 279 -4.52 5.61 24.95
CA ALA A 279 -4.00 4.73 23.91
C ALA A 279 -2.83 5.36 23.14
N PHE A 280 -2.90 6.66 22.83
CA PHE A 280 -1.81 7.38 22.19
C PHE A 280 -0.55 7.39 23.07
N ARG A 281 -0.68 7.69 24.37
CA ARG A 281 0.44 7.69 25.33
C ARG A 281 1.15 6.33 25.42
N LEU A 282 0.38 5.24 25.45
CA LEU A 282 0.93 3.88 25.52
C LEU A 282 1.82 3.55 24.31
N ASN A 283 1.43 4.01 23.12
CA ASN A 283 2.17 3.75 21.89
C ASN A 283 3.32 4.75 21.67
N ASN A 284 3.28 5.91 22.33
CA ASN A 284 4.19 7.02 22.07
C ASN A 284 4.73 7.62 23.39
N PRO A 285 5.59 6.90 24.12
CA PRO A 285 6.05 7.32 25.45
C PRO A 285 6.85 8.63 25.45
N GLY A 286 7.43 9.02 24.30
CA GLY A 286 8.15 10.29 24.14
C GLY A 286 7.26 11.49 23.80
N THR A 287 5.96 11.30 23.56
CA THR A 287 5.06 12.37 23.10
C THR A 287 4.39 13.09 24.27
N THR A 288 4.33 14.41 24.22
CA THR A 288 3.47 15.19 25.11
C THR A 288 2.03 15.15 24.61
N VAL A 289 1.17 14.39 25.31
CA VAL A 289 -0.25 14.24 24.95
C VAL A 289 -1.14 15.14 25.81
N PHE A 290 -1.83 16.08 25.17
CA PHE A 290 -2.77 16.99 25.80
C PHE A 290 -4.20 16.42 25.71
N THR A 291 -4.78 16.04 26.86
CA THR A 291 -6.21 15.68 26.93
C THR A 291 -7.08 16.92 27.10
N GLU A 292 -7.15 17.76 26.06
CA GLU A 292 -7.87 19.03 26.11
C GLU A 292 -8.57 19.35 24.77
N ASP A 293 -9.48 20.32 24.78
CA ASP A 293 -10.01 20.91 23.55
C ASP A 293 -8.89 21.69 22.84
N CYS A 294 -8.65 21.39 21.58
CA CYS A 294 -7.66 22.07 20.74
C CYS A 294 -7.82 23.61 20.72
N ASN A 295 -9.02 24.16 20.90
CA ASN A 295 -9.22 25.61 20.92
C ASN A 295 -8.65 26.24 22.19
N VAL A 296 -8.71 25.53 23.33
CA VAL A 296 -8.15 26.00 24.60
C VAL A 296 -6.64 26.05 24.51
N LEU A 297 -6.01 24.98 24.02
CA LEU A 297 -4.56 24.91 23.87
C LEU A 297 -4.03 25.99 22.92
N LEU A 298 -4.67 26.18 21.76
CA LEU A 298 -4.26 27.24 20.83
C LEU A 298 -4.38 28.63 21.46
N LYS A 299 -5.45 28.86 22.25
CA LYS A 299 -5.65 30.13 22.95
C LYS A 299 -4.54 30.40 23.96
N LEU A 300 -4.12 29.40 24.73
CA LEU A 300 -3.01 29.52 25.70
C LEU A 300 -1.71 29.91 24.99
N VAL A 301 -1.38 29.23 23.89
CA VAL A 301 -0.15 29.54 23.13
C VAL A 301 -0.23 30.94 22.50
N MET A 302 -1.40 31.35 22.01
CA MET A 302 -1.61 32.71 21.49
C MET A 302 -1.56 33.79 22.57
N SER A 303 -1.86 33.47 23.84
CA SER A 303 -1.69 34.40 24.97
C SER A 303 -0.27 34.44 25.53
N GLY A 304 0.68 33.70 24.95
CA GLY A 304 2.08 33.69 25.36
C GLY A 304 2.41 32.70 26.49
N GLU A 305 1.48 31.81 26.83
CA GLU A 305 1.73 30.76 27.82
C GLU A 305 2.71 29.71 27.26
N LYS A 306 3.60 29.24 28.14
CA LYS A 306 4.60 28.21 27.79
C LYS A 306 4.21 26.83 28.30
N THR A 307 3.29 26.75 29.25
CA THR A 307 2.83 25.52 29.88
C THR A 307 1.32 25.59 30.10
N ASN A 308 0.64 24.45 30.10
CA ASN A 308 -0.74 24.38 30.58
C ASN A 308 -0.79 24.27 32.11
N SER A 309 -2.00 24.17 32.67
CA SER A 309 -2.24 24.02 34.11
C SER A 309 -1.64 22.74 34.72
N LEU A 310 -1.33 21.73 33.89
CA LEU A 310 -0.69 20.48 34.30
C LEU A 310 0.84 20.52 34.17
N GLY A 311 1.42 21.68 33.83
CA GLY A 311 2.86 21.85 33.66
C GLY A 311 3.41 21.24 32.37
N GLN A 312 2.56 20.81 31.43
CA GLN A 312 2.99 20.28 30.14
C GLN A 312 3.46 21.43 29.25
N LYS A 313 4.64 21.28 28.66
CA LYS A 313 5.24 22.30 27.77
C LYS A 313 4.44 22.41 26.48
N LEU A 314 3.94 23.62 26.18
CA LEU A 314 3.19 23.91 24.98
C LEU A 314 4.15 24.12 23.78
N PRO A 315 3.84 23.56 22.59
CA PRO A 315 4.63 23.82 21.39
C PRO A 315 4.61 25.31 21.03
N GLN A 316 5.75 25.84 20.58
CA GLN A 316 5.89 27.24 20.17
C GLN A 316 6.17 27.35 18.66
N LYS A 317 6.20 28.58 18.13
CA LYS A 317 6.61 28.82 16.75
C LYS A 317 8.04 28.35 16.52
N GLY A 318 8.29 27.58 15.47
CA GLY A 318 9.58 26.95 15.17
C GLY A 318 9.73 25.52 15.71
N ASP A 319 8.91 25.12 16.69
CA ASP A 319 8.93 23.77 17.23
C ASP A 319 8.27 22.77 16.27
N VAL A 320 7.12 23.14 15.70
CA VAL A 320 6.29 22.28 14.83
C VAL A 320 6.75 22.39 13.37
N GLU A 321 7.31 21.30 12.84
CA GLU A 321 7.75 21.22 11.44
C GLU A 321 6.71 20.53 10.54
N MET A 322 5.95 19.59 11.09
CA MET A 322 4.82 18.95 10.40
C MET A 322 3.56 19.01 11.26
N LEU A 323 2.43 19.33 10.64
CA LEU A 323 1.12 19.37 11.28
C LEU A 323 0.20 18.36 10.58
N CYS A 324 -0.31 17.38 11.32
CA CYS A 324 -1.26 16.38 10.82
C CYS A 324 -2.50 16.32 11.71
N GLY A 325 -3.61 15.80 11.18
CA GLY A 325 -4.86 15.74 11.92
C GLY A 325 -6.10 15.41 11.10
N GLY A 326 -7.10 14.86 11.80
CA GLY A 326 -8.38 14.45 11.25
C GLY A 326 -9.57 15.18 11.88
N PRO A 327 -9.77 16.49 11.63
CA PRO A 327 -10.82 17.26 12.30
C PRO A 327 -12.20 16.64 12.05
N PRO A 328 -12.98 16.34 13.12
CA PRO A 328 -14.21 15.59 12.99
C PRO A 328 -15.27 16.39 12.22
N CYS A 329 -15.82 15.75 11.19
CA CYS A 329 -16.67 16.37 10.19
C CYS A 329 -18.15 15.95 10.37
N GLN A 330 -18.63 15.78 11.61
CA GLN A 330 -19.98 15.24 11.85
C GLN A 330 -21.12 16.16 11.40
N GLY A 331 -20.92 17.49 11.34
CA GLY A 331 -21.89 18.41 10.75
C GLY A 331 -22.08 18.25 9.23
N PHE A 332 -21.24 17.42 8.59
CA PHE A 332 -21.06 17.37 7.14
C PHE A 332 -21.49 16.05 6.47
N SER A 333 -22.15 15.14 7.20
CA SER A 333 -22.71 13.92 6.61
C SER A 333 -24.09 14.19 5.99
N GLY A 334 -24.33 13.75 4.75
CA GLY A 334 -25.65 13.89 4.08
C GLY A 334 -26.80 13.16 4.77
N MET A 335 -26.51 12.32 5.77
CA MET A 335 -27.47 11.59 6.61
C MET A 335 -27.87 12.35 7.89
N ASN A 336 -27.32 13.54 8.16
CA ASN A 336 -27.68 14.29 9.35
C ASN A 336 -28.97 15.10 9.13
N ARG A 337 -30.06 14.64 9.76
CA ARG A 337 -31.41 15.24 9.76
C ARG A 337 -31.46 16.66 10.36
N PHE A 338 -30.35 17.15 10.93
CA PHE A 338 -30.22 18.43 11.66
C PHE A 338 -29.09 19.33 11.11
N ASN A 339 -29.12 19.62 9.80
CA ASN A 339 -28.11 20.42 9.06
C ASN A 339 -28.02 21.91 9.49
N SER A 340 -28.97 22.42 10.29
CA SER A 340 -29.08 23.85 10.63
C SER A 340 -28.84 24.23 12.10
N ARG A 341 -28.64 23.28 13.02
CA ARG A 341 -28.43 23.58 14.46
C ARG A 341 -27.03 24.12 14.75
N THR A 342 -26.91 24.94 15.80
CA THR A 342 -25.67 25.59 16.29
C THR A 342 -24.52 24.60 16.50
N TYR A 343 -24.83 23.38 16.96
CA TYR A 343 -23.87 22.28 17.12
C TYR A 343 -23.22 21.82 15.81
N SER A 344 -23.97 21.82 14.70
CA SER A 344 -23.44 21.52 13.37
C SER A 344 -22.54 22.64 12.86
N LYS A 345 -22.82 23.91 13.21
CA LYS A 345 -21.91 25.03 12.92
C LYS A 345 -20.61 24.95 13.73
N PHE A 346 -20.68 24.49 14.98
CA PHE A 346 -19.52 24.27 15.86
C PHE A 346 -18.63 23.11 15.38
N LYS A 347 -19.18 21.96 14.98
CA LYS A 347 -18.34 20.90 14.39
C LYS A 347 -17.76 21.29 13.03
N ASN A 348 -18.42 22.20 12.32
CA ASN A 348 -17.84 22.80 11.12
C ASN A 348 -16.69 23.77 11.43
N SER A 349 -16.60 24.30 12.66
CA SER A 349 -15.54 25.21 13.06
C SER A 349 -14.23 24.51 13.41
N LEU A 350 -14.20 23.20 13.67
CA LEU A 350 -12.94 22.50 14.00
C LEU A 350 -11.98 22.42 12.81
N VAL A 351 -12.48 22.43 11.58
CA VAL A 351 -11.64 22.62 10.38
C VAL A 351 -10.99 24.01 10.39
N VAL A 352 -11.73 25.03 10.83
CA VAL A 352 -11.20 26.39 10.96
C VAL A 352 -10.17 26.45 12.10
N SER A 353 -10.46 25.85 13.25
CA SER A 353 -9.50 25.74 14.36
C SER A 353 -8.21 25.08 13.87
N TYR A 354 -8.30 23.97 13.13
CA TYR A 354 -7.14 23.29 12.58
C TYR A 354 -6.36 24.12 11.55
N LEU A 355 -7.05 24.90 10.72
CA LEU A 355 -6.39 25.87 9.84
C LEU A 355 -5.72 27.00 10.62
N SER A 356 -6.27 27.42 11.77
CA SER A 356 -5.63 28.40 12.66
C SER A 356 -4.34 27.86 13.28
N TYR A 357 -4.28 26.56 13.60
CA TYR A 357 -3.01 25.91 13.98
C TYR A 357 -1.98 26.02 12.85
N CYS A 358 -2.38 25.72 11.62
CA CYS A 358 -1.49 25.84 10.45
C CYS A 358 -0.99 27.28 10.25
N ASP A 359 -1.88 28.27 10.35
CA ASP A 359 -1.52 29.69 10.20
C ASP A 359 -0.60 30.19 11.32
N TYR A 360 -0.83 29.75 12.55
CA TYR A 360 -0.03 30.16 13.71
C TYR A 360 1.37 29.54 13.69
N TYR A 361 1.47 28.21 13.53
CA TYR A 361 2.74 27.49 13.63
C TYR A 361 3.58 27.52 12.35
N ARG A 362 2.96 27.76 11.19
CA ARG A 362 3.62 27.75 9.87
C ARG A 362 4.53 26.52 9.64
N PRO A 363 4.00 25.29 9.76
CA PRO A 363 4.78 24.07 9.55
C PRO A 363 5.27 23.95 8.09
N LYS A 364 6.35 23.20 7.87
CA LYS A 364 6.85 22.87 6.52
C LYS A 364 5.84 22.05 5.72
N PHE A 365 5.21 21.08 6.40
CA PHE A 365 4.19 20.21 5.81
C PHE A 365 2.91 20.19 6.63
N PHE A 366 1.78 20.14 5.93
CA PHE A 366 0.45 20.09 6.52
C PHE A 366 -0.36 18.96 5.86
N LEU A 367 -0.99 18.11 6.67
CA LEU A 367 -1.90 17.07 6.21
C LEU A 367 -3.23 17.15 6.94
N LEU A 368 -4.32 17.26 6.17
CA LEU A 368 -5.68 17.12 6.69
C LEU A 368 -6.31 15.84 6.12
N GLU A 369 -6.65 14.90 7.00
CA GLU A 369 -7.43 13.71 6.66
C GLU A 369 -8.92 13.95 6.92
N ASN A 370 -9.78 13.50 6.01
CA ASN A 370 -11.21 13.44 6.28
C ASN A 370 -11.95 12.33 5.52
N VAL A 371 -13.24 12.18 5.83
CA VAL A 371 -14.15 11.30 5.08
C VAL A 371 -14.22 11.71 3.62
N ARG A 372 -14.40 10.73 2.71
CA ARG A 372 -14.52 10.98 1.25
C ARG A 372 -15.49 12.10 0.90
N ASN A 373 -16.61 12.24 1.60
CA ASN A 373 -17.64 13.23 1.28
C ASN A 373 -17.24 14.68 1.60
N PHE A 374 -16.11 14.90 2.28
CA PHE A 374 -15.54 16.23 2.51
C PHE A 374 -15.38 17.04 1.22
N VAL A 375 -14.96 16.39 0.12
CA VAL A 375 -14.74 17.06 -1.18
C VAL A 375 -16.03 17.49 -1.87
N SER A 376 -17.17 16.89 -1.53
CA SER A 376 -18.47 17.15 -2.15
C SER A 376 -19.42 17.99 -1.30
N PHE A 377 -19.09 18.21 -0.03
CA PHE A 377 -20.04 18.80 0.92
C PHE A 377 -20.36 20.26 0.60
N LYS A 378 -21.65 20.63 0.70
CA LYS A 378 -22.20 21.97 0.35
C LYS A 378 -21.67 22.46 -1.00
N SER A 379 -21.82 21.63 -2.03
CA SER A 379 -21.29 21.93 -3.37
C SER A 379 -19.80 22.26 -3.35
N SER A 380 -19.05 21.43 -2.62
CA SER A 380 -17.60 21.54 -2.38
C SER A 380 -17.14 22.83 -1.70
N MET A 381 -18.03 23.58 -1.05
CA MET A 381 -17.66 24.87 -0.46
C MET A 381 -16.65 24.73 0.68
N VAL A 382 -16.76 23.67 1.48
CA VAL A 382 -15.82 23.41 2.58
C VAL A 382 -14.41 23.20 2.04
N LEU A 383 -14.25 22.31 1.07
CA LEU A 383 -12.98 22.09 0.38
C LEU A 383 -12.43 23.39 -0.22
N LYS A 384 -13.26 24.13 -0.97
CA LYS A 384 -12.86 25.39 -1.60
C LYS A 384 -12.39 26.43 -0.57
N LEU A 385 -13.07 26.57 0.56
CA LEU A 385 -12.66 27.49 1.64
C LEU A 385 -11.36 27.02 2.29
N THR A 386 -11.21 25.73 2.59
CA THR A 386 -9.99 25.16 3.15
C THR A 386 -8.79 25.45 2.23
N LEU A 387 -8.91 25.16 0.93
CA LEU A 387 -7.86 25.46 -0.05
C LEU A 387 -7.62 26.96 -0.17
N ARG A 388 -8.68 27.79 -0.17
CA ARG A 388 -8.55 29.26 -0.23
C ARG A 388 -7.78 29.80 0.97
N CYS A 389 -8.00 29.27 2.17
CA CYS A 389 -7.26 29.64 3.37
C CYS A 389 -5.78 29.27 3.25
N LEU A 390 -5.45 28.05 2.81
CA LEU A 390 -4.06 27.61 2.59
C LEU A 390 -3.33 28.49 1.56
N VAL A 391 -3.98 28.77 0.42
CA VAL A 391 -3.44 29.69 -0.59
C VAL A 391 -3.26 31.10 -0.04
N ARG A 392 -4.21 31.59 0.79
CA ARG A 392 -4.09 32.90 1.45
C ARG A 392 -2.92 32.95 2.44
N MET A 393 -2.63 31.84 3.11
CA MET A 393 -1.45 31.70 3.98
C MET A 393 -0.15 31.62 3.17
N GLY A 394 -0.19 31.42 1.85
CA GLY A 394 0.97 31.29 0.97
C GLY A 394 1.46 29.84 0.77
N TYR A 395 0.69 28.85 1.21
CA TYR A 395 1.04 27.43 1.02
C TYR A 395 0.79 26.97 -0.41
N GLN A 396 1.65 26.08 -0.88
CA GLN A 396 1.31 25.16 -1.97
C GLN A 396 0.32 24.15 -1.40
N CYS A 397 -0.76 23.82 -2.12
CA CYS A 397 -1.72 22.85 -1.63
C CYS A 397 -2.39 22.06 -2.76
N THR A 398 -2.77 20.82 -2.46
CA THR A 398 -3.53 19.94 -3.33
C THR A 398 -4.50 19.07 -2.51
N PHE A 399 -5.46 18.43 -3.17
CA PHE A 399 -6.37 17.48 -2.55
C PHE A 399 -6.51 16.22 -3.41
N GLY A 400 -6.80 15.09 -2.77
CA GLY A 400 -6.96 13.79 -3.41
C GLY A 400 -7.89 12.89 -2.60
N VAL A 401 -8.42 11.85 -3.24
CA VAL A 401 -9.21 10.82 -2.56
C VAL A 401 -8.49 9.49 -2.72
N LEU A 402 -8.05 8.91 -1.61
CA LEU A 402 -7.34 7.64 -1.57
C LEU A 402 -8.25 6.53 -1.04
N GLN A 403 -8.07 5.31 -1.54
CA GLN A 403 -8.76 4.11 -1.08
C GLN A 403 -7.79 3.24 -0.28
N ALA A 404 -8.07 3.01 1.00
CA ALA A 404 -7.18 2.27 1.90
C ALA A 404 -6.82 0.87 1.35
N GLY A 405 -7.79 0.16 0.75
CA GLY A 405 -7.55 -1.17 0.19
C GLY A 405 -6.48 -1.24 -0.91
N GLN A 406 -6.19 -0.13 -1.59
CA GLN A 406 -5.08 -0.04 -2.56
C GLN A 406 -3.68 0.02 -1.89
N TYR A 407 -3.63 0.12 -0.57
CA TYR A 407 -2.42 0.22 0.24
C TYR A 407 -2.28 -0.96 1.22
N GLY A 408 -2.83 -2.12 0.87
CA GLY A 408 -2.53 -3.38 1.58
C GLY A 408 -3.46 -3.70 2.75
N VAL A 409 -4.71 -3.25 2.73
CA VAL A 409 -5.72 -3.65 3.74
C VAL A 409 -6.97 -4.26 3.13
N ALA A 410 -7.57 -5.24 3.81
CA ALA A 410 -8.83 -5.86 3.41
C ALA A 410 -10.07 -5.00 3.75
N GLN A 411 -10.03 -3.70 3.46
CA GLN A 411 -11.09 -2.76 3.82
C GLN A 411 -11.38 -1.76 2.71
N THR A 412 -12.67 -1.61 2.37
CA THR A 412 -13.13 -0.53 1.49
C THR A 412 -13.32 0.79 2.26
N ARG A 413 -12.28 1.61 2.34
CA ARG A 413 -12.30 2.88 3.07
C ARG A 413 -11.68 4.03 2.27
N ARG A 414 -12.53 4.87 1.70
CA ARG A 414 -12.12 6.07 0.96
C ARG A 414 -11.94 7.27 1.89
N ARG A 415 -10.87 8.03 1.67
CA ARG A 415 -10.43 9.15 2.52
C ARG A 415 -10.03 10.34 1.65
N ALA A 416 -10.53 11.51 1.99
CA ALA A 416 -10.09 12.77 1.40
C ALA A 416 -8.83 13.23 2.12
N ILE A 417 -7.78 13.53 1.37
CA ILE A 417 -6.49 13.93 1.90
C ILE A 417 -6.13 15.27 1.27
N ILE A 418 -5.89 16.29 2.09
CA ILE A 418 -5.37 17.58 1.65
C ILE A 418 -3.92 17.65 2.09
N LEU A 419 -3.03 17.91 1.13
CA LEU A 419 -1.61 18.11 1.37
C LEU A 419 -1.29 19.58 1.14
N ALA A 420 -0.47 20.15 2.01
CA ALA A 420 0.11 21.46 1.78
C ALA A 420 1.58 21.50 2.20
N ALA A 421 2.36 22.31 1.49
CA ALA A 421 3.78 22.51 1.70
C ALA A 421 4.11 24.01 1.74
N ALA A 422 4.98 24.40 2.66
CA ALA A 422 5.41 25.79 2.82
C ALA A 422 6.13 26.31 1.56
N PRO A 423 6.24 27.64 1.37
CA PRO A 423 7.10 28.21 0.35
C PRO A 423 8.54 27.71 0.49
N GLY A 424 9.16 27.29 -0.62
CA GLY A 424 10.51 26.73 -0.63
C GLY A 424 10.56 25.20 -0.49
N GLU A 425 9.49 24.56 0.00
CA GLU A 425 9.37 23.10 0.04
C GLU A 425 8.81 22.56 -1.28
N LYS A 426 8.99 21.26 -1.53
CA LYS A 426 8.34 20.59 -2.67
C LYS A 426 7.00 20.01 -2.24
N LEU A 427 5.91 20.39 -2.93
CA LEU A 427 4.59 19.82 -2.66
C LEU A 427 4.61 18.29 -2.91
N PRO A 428 4.27 17.45 -1.93
CA PRO A 428 4.31 16.00 -2.11
C PRO A 428 3.26 15.52 -3.11
N PHE A 429 3.58 14.45 -3.82
CA PHE A 429 2.62 13.72 -4.65
C PHE A 429 1.77 12.77 -3.79
N TYR A 430 0.59 12.42 -4.31
CA TYR A 430 -0.17 11.31 -3.74
C TYR A 430 0.54 9.98 -4.05
N PRO A 431 0.54 9.02 -3.12
CA PRO A 431 1.16 7.73 -3.35
C PRO A 431 0.41 6.98 -4.46
N GLU A 432 1.17 6.28 -5.31
CA GLU A 432 0.58 5.38 -6.29
C GLU A 432 0.02 4.12 -5.60
N PRO A 433 -1.07 3.53 -6.11
CA PRO A 433 -1.62 2.28 -5.60
C PRO A 433 -0.58 1.14 -5.56
N LEU A 434 -0.50 0.44 -4.44
CA LEU A 434 0.41 -0.71 -4.25
C LEU A 434 -0.27 -2.05 -4.53
N HIS A 435 -1.58 -2.13 -4.23
CA HIS A 435 -2.40 -3.33 -4.37
C HIS A 435 -3.60 -3.08 -5.30
N VAL A 436 -3.92 -4.08 -6.12
CA VAL A 436 -5.15 -4.09 -6.90
C VAL A 436 -6.36 -4.13 -5.96
N PHE A 437 -7.46 -3.51 -6.37
CA PHE A 437 -8.68 -3.46 -5.56
C PHE A 437 -9.92 -3.36 -6.44
N ALA A 438 -11.08 -3.71 -5.89
CA ALA A 438 -12.35 -3.73 -6.62
C ALA A 438 -12.65 -2.38 -7.31
N PRO A 439 -12.83 -2.32 -8.65
CA PRO A 439 -12.96 -1.09 -9.41
C PRO A 439 -14.08 -0.17 -8.91
N ARG A 440 -15.22 -0.73 -8.48
CA ARG A 440 -16.36 0.04 -7.95
C ARG A 440 -16.04 0.79 -6.65
N ALA A 441 -15.00 0.36 -5.92
CA ALA A 441 -14.57 0.99 -4.69
C ALA A 441 -13.48 2.05 -4.91
N VAL A 442 -12.95 2.15 -6.12
CA VAL A 442 -11.88 3.07 -6.50
C VAL A 442 -12.43 4.13 -7.46
N SER A 443 -11.94 5.37 -7.38
CA SER A 443 -12.37 6.44 -8.31
C SER A 443 -11.53 6.49 -9.60
N LEU A 444 -10.35 5.86 -9.61
CA LEU A 444 -9.42 5.76 -10.73
C LEU A 444 -8.93 4.31 -10.82
N ILE A 445 -9.18 3.63 -11.93
CA ILE A 445 -8.72 2.25 -12.15
C ILE A 445 -7.24 2.33 -12.53
N LEU A 446 -6.37 2.06 -11.56
CA LEU A 446 -4.95 1.87 -11.77
C LEU A 446 -4.64 0.42 -11.41
N ALA A 447 -4.13 -0.35 -12.37
CA ALA A 447 -3.51 -1.63 -12.06
C ALA A 447 -2.25 -1.38 -11.19
N SER A 448 -1.86 -2.35 -10.38
CA SER A 448 -0.72 -2.20 -9.45
C SER A 448 0.13 -3.47 -9.38
N GLY A 449 1.29 -3.36 -8.74
CA GLY A 449 2.27 -4.43 -8.63
C GLY A 449 1.88 -5.61 -7.73
N ARG A 450 0.86 -5.50 -6.85
CA ARG A 450 0.53 -6.56 -5.87
C ARG A 450 -0.95 -6.94 -5.87
N ALA A 451 -1.23 -8.19 -5.50
CA ALA A 451 -2.58 -8.72 -5.34
C ALA A 451 -3.32 -8.09 -4.15
N THR A 452 -4.66 -8.06 -4.18
CA THR A 452 -5.47 -7.51 -3.08
C THR A 452 -5.29 -8.32 -1.78
N ILE A 453 -5.27 -7.63 -0.64
CA ILE A 453 -5.35 -8.28 0.68
C ILE A 453 -6.81 -8.63 0.98
N THR A 454 -7.04 -9.82 1.56
CA THR A 454 -8.36 -10.38 1.83
C THR A 454 -8.62 -10.55 3.33
N VAL A 455 -9.88 -10.83 3.69
CA VAL A 455 -10.26 -11.17 5.07
C VAL A 455 -9.48 -12.39 5.56
N ARG A 456 -9.23 -13.38 4.70
CA ARG A 456 -8.38 -14.53 5.04
C ARG A 456 -7.00 -14.07 5.48
N ASP A 457 -6.35 -13.26 4.66
CA ASP A 457 -5.01 -12.75 4.95
C ASP A 457 -4.98 -11.93 6.25
N THR A 458 -6.08 -11.30 6.62
CA THR A 458 -6.18 -10.43 7.80
C THR A 458 -6.36 -11.20 9.11
N MET A 459 -7.16 -12.27 9.13
CA MET A 459 -7.62 -12.86 10.40
C MET A 459 -7.73 -14.39 10.43
N SER A 460 -7.22 -15.12 9.43
CA SER A 460 -7.32 -16.59 9.40
C SER A 460 -6.51 -17.33 10.46
N ASP A 461 -5.56 -16.66 11.12
CA ASP A 461 -4.75 -17.21 12.21
C ASP A 461 -5.34 -16.93 13.60
N LEU A 462 -6.38 -16.09 13.71
CA LEU A 462 -7.01 -15.78 14.98
C LEU A 462 -7.81 -16.97 15.51
N PRO A 463 -7.73 -17.26 16.83
CA PRO A 463 -8.50 -18.34 17.44
C PRO A 463 -10.00 -18.06 17.38
N GLU A 464 -10.79 -19.12 17.34
CA GLU A 464 -12.25 -18.99 17.42
C GLU A 464 -12.68 -18.49 18.81
N ILE A 465 -13.56 -17.50 18.83
CA ILE A 465 -14.14 -16.95 20.06
C ILE A 465 -15.66 -16.97 19.98
N ARG A 466 -16.31 -17.03 21.15
CA ARG A 466 -17.78 -17.02 21.26
C ARG A 466 -18.31 -15.59 21.33
N ASN A 467 -19.59 -15.42 20.97
CA ASN A 467 -20.34 -14.18 21.17
C ASN A 467 -20.21 -13.71 22.63
N GLY A 468 -19.80 -12.46 22.84
CA GLY A 468 -19.55 -11.92 24.17
C GLY A 468 -18.18 -12.24 24.77
N ALA A 469 -17.23 -12.78 23.99
CA ALA A 469 -15.85 -12.94 24.47
C ALA A 469 -15.28 -11.59 24.95
N ALA A 470 -14.75 -11.60 26.17
CA ALA A 470 -14.27 -10.40 26.87
C ALA A 470 -12.86 -10.58 27.48
N ALA A 471 -12.19 -11.70 27.21
CA ALA A 471 -10.81 -11.90 27.62
C ALA A 471 -9.90 -10.93 26.85
N LEU A 472 -9.30 -9.98 27.56
CA LEU A 472 -8.46 -8.92 26.97
C LEU A 472 -7.13 -9.46 26.44
N GLU A 473 -6.61 -10.52 27.06
CA GLU A 473 -5.39 -11.21 26.66
C GLU A 473 -5.64 -12.70 26.53
N ILE A 474 -5.28 -13.26 25.38
CA ILE A 474 -5.31 -14.70 25.10
C ILE A 474 -4.06 -15.09 24.30
N SER A 475 -3.79 -16.38 24.20
CA SER A 475 -2.71 -16.87 23.35
C SER A 475 -3.16 -16.99 21.90
N TYR A 476 -2.25 -16.74 20.96
CA TYR A 476 -2.41 -17.24 19.60
C TYR A 476 -2.44 -18.77 19.62
N THR A 477 -3.30 -19.38 18.81
CA THR A 477 -3.39 -20.85 18.67
C THR A 477 -2.39 -21.43 17.67
N GLY A 478 -1.64 -20.59 16.95
CA GLY A 478 -0.65 -21.03 15.99
C GLY A 478 0.15 -19.90 15.35
N GLU A 479 0.98 -20.30 14.39
CA GLU A 479 1.84 -19.41 13.61
C GLU A 479 1.04 -18.56 12.61
N PRO A 480 1.56 -17.36 12.24
CA PRO A 480 0.95 -16.56 11.18
C PRO A 480 0.89 -17.34 9.87
N GLN A 481 -0.26 -17.33 9.22
CA GLN A 481 -0.50 -18.06 7.98
C GLN A 481 -0.16 -17.21 6.75
N SER A 482 -0.52 -15.93 6.74
CA SER A 482 -0.35 -15.03 5.59
C SER A 482 0.85 -14.11 5.74
N TRP A 483 1.31 -13.53 4.63
CA TRP A 483 2.29 -12.43 4.66
C TRP A 483 1.82 -11.26 5.53
N PHE A 484 0.54 -10.90 5.42
CA PHE A 484 -0.03 -9.80 6.20
C PHE A 484 0.03 -10.07 7.70
N GLN A 485 -0.31 -11.28 8.14
CA GLN A 485 -0.21 -11.67 9.55
C GLN A 485 1.23 -11.65 10.06
N ARG A 486 2.20 -12.07 9.23
CA ARG A 486 3.62 -11.97 9.57
C ARG A 486 4.05 -10.52 9.79
N GLN A 487 3.58 -9.58 8.97
CA GLN A 487 3.89 -8.16 9.16
C GLN A 487 3.24 -7.59 10.43
N ILE A 488 1.97 -7.89 10.68
CA ILE A 488 1.22 -7.33 11.81
C ILE A 488 1.66 -7.91 13.16
N ARG A 489 1.99 -9.22 13.22
CA ARG A 489 2.46 -9.85 14.47
C ARG A 489 3.92 -9.52 14.80
N GLY A 490 4.68 -9.02 13.82
CA GLY A 490 6.10 -8.73 13.97
C GLY A 490 6.93 -9.95 14.37
N THR A 491 8.08 -9.70 14.98
CA THR A 491 9.05 -10.72 15.40
C THR A 491 9.07 -10.96 16.91
N GLN A 492 7.98 -10.62 17.61
CA GLN A 492 7.94 -10.71 19.07
C GLN A 492 8.05 -12.15 19.56
N TYR A 493 8.93 -12.38 20.54
CA TYR A 493 9.05 -13.65 21.23
C TYR A 493 7.82 -13.86 22.14
N GLN A 494 7.08 -14.96 21.94
CA GLN A 494 5.82 -15.28 22.65
C GLN A 494 4.74 -14.18 22.53
N PRO A 495 4.15 -13.99 21.33
CA PRO A 495 3.16 -12.93 21.12
C PRO A 495 1.88 -13.20 21.92
N ILE A 496 1.40 -12.18 22.63
CA ILE A 496 0.10 -12.17 23.30
C ILE A 496 -0.93 -11.57 22.33
N LEU A 497 -2.04 -12.26 22.11
CA LEU A 497 -3.16 -11.73 21.34
C LEU A 497 -4.03 -10.86 22.25
N ARG A 498 -4.05 -9.56 21.96
CA ARG A 498 -4.83 -8.57 22.72
C ARG A 498 -6.11 -8.18 21.99
N ASP A 499 -7.12 -7.79 22.75
CA ASP A 499 -8.38 -7.24 22.26
C ASP A 499 -9.13 -8.10 21.22
N HIS A 500 -8.92 -9.42 21.23
CA HIS A 500 -9.73 -10.37 20.47
C HIS A 500 -11.05 -10.64 21.21
N VAL A 501 -11.84 -9.57 21.33
CA VAL A 501 -13.10 -9.51 22.07
C VAL A 501 -14.24 -9.16 21.13
N CYS A 502 -15.47 -9.55 21.48
CA CYS A 502 -16.64 -9.21 20.67
C CYS A 502 -17.87 -8.87 21.53
N LYS A 503 -18.69 -7.94 21.01
CA LYS A 503 -19.91 -7.49 21.70
C LYS A 503 -20.87 -8.65 21.95
N VAL A 504 -21.50 -8.66 23.11
CA VAL A 504 -22.63 -9.56 23.40
C VAL A 504 -23.81 -9.17 22.52
N ARG A 505 -24.34 -10.12 21.74
CA ARG A 505 -25.65 -9.99 21.10
C ARG A 505 -26.70 -10.76 21.89
N GLU A 506 -27.70 -10.05 22.43
CA GLU A 506 -28.78 -10.63 23.24
C GLU A 506 -29.78 -11.47 22.45
N HIS A 507 -29.77 -11.40 21.11
CA HIS A 507 -30.69 -12.16 20.24
C HIS A 507 -29.93 -12.91 19.14
N ALA A 508 -29.10 -13.88 19.51
CA ALA A 508 -28.57 -14.85 18.55
C ALA A 508 -29.64 -15.92 18.23
N ARG A 509 -30.73 -15.55 17.53
CA ARG A 509 -31.43 -16.56 16.74
C ARG A 509 -30.41 -17.13 15.75
N ARG A 510 -30.34 -18.46 15.61
CA ARG A 510 -29.49 -19.18 14.64
C ARG A 510 -29.76 -18.63 13.24
N VAL A 511 -29.06 -17.57 12.88
CA VAL A 511 -29.02 -17.03 11.54
C VAL A 511 -27.65 -17.44 11.02
N ASN A 512 -27.63 -18.54 10.25
CA ASN A 512 -26.50 -18.93 9.41
C ASN A 512 -26.38 -17.92 8.24
N VAL A 513 -26.10 -16.66 8.57
CA VAL A 513 -25.70 -15.65 7.61
C VAL A 513 -24.31 -15.21 8.02
N PHE A 514 -23.33 -15.62 7.22
CA PHE A 514 -22.00 -15.00 7.20
C PHE A 514 -22.15 -13.53 6.84
N GLY A 515 -22.43 -12.71 7.85
CA GLY A 515 -22.55 -11.27 7.78
C GLY A 515 -21.84 -10.68 8.98
N LEU A 516 -20.54 -10.42 8.84
CA LEU A 516 -19.78 -9.58 9.77
C LEU A 516 -20.34 -8.15 9.71
N ASN A 517 -21.42 -7.90 10.43
CA ASN A 517 -21.78 -6.54 10.84
C ASN A 517 -20.90 -6.16 12.02
N LEU A 518 -19.69 -5.68 11.73
CA LEU A 518 -18.93 -4.84 12.65
C LEU A 518 -19.71 -3.52 12.79
N ALA A 519 -20.48 -3.41 13.87
CA ALA A 519 -21.15 -2.17 14.25
C ALA A 519 -20.09 -1.14 14.68
N PHE A 520 -19.57 -0.39 13.70
CA PHE A 520 -18.82 0.84 13.89
C PHE A 520 -19.79 1.96 14.29
N GLU A 521 -20.17 1.98 15.56
CA GLU A 521 -20.63 3.21 16.18
C GLU A 521 -19.45 3.86 16.87
N HIS A 522 -19.23 5.14 16.55
CA HIS A 522 -18.10 5.99 16.92
C HIS A 522 -16.77 5.69 16.20
N GLY A 523 -16.57 6.39 15.07
CA GLY A 523 -15.34 7.14 14.72
C GLY A 523 -13.97 6.44 14.63
N CYS A 524 -13.61 5.52 15.52
CA CYS A 524 -12.32 4.86 15.54
C CYS A 524 -12.35 3.60 14.66
N GLY A 525 -11.59 3.64 13.57
CA GLY A 525 -11.28 2.46 12.77
C GLY A 525 -10.34 1.54 13.54
N VAL A 526 -10.85 0.80 14.52
CA VAL A 526 -10.10 -0.25 15.21
C VAL A 526 -10.04 -1.49 14.30
N LEU A 527 -9.21 -1.41 13.27
CA LEU A 527 -8.57 -2.56 12.65
C LEU A 527 -7.03 -2.37 12.61
N PHE A 528 -6.54 -1.21 13.07
CA PHE A 528 -5.14 -0.81 12.96
C PHE A 528 -4.36 -0.86 14.28
N LEU A 529 -4.99 -1.22 15.41
CA LEU A 529 -4.34 -1.10 16.73
C LEU A 529 -4.35 -2.34 17.62
N ALA A 530 -4.85 -3.49 17.16
CA ALA A 530 -4.97 -4.66 18.03
C ALA A 530 -3.63 -5.35 18.38
N VAL A 531 -2.48 -4.92 17.83
CA VAL A 531 -1.21 -5.64 18.02
C VAL A 531 0.00 -4.71 18.11
N PHE A 532 -0.02 -3.64 18.92
CA PHE A 532 1.24 -3.00 19.33
C PHE A 532 1.11 -2.49 20.75
N GLN A 533 1.40 -3.37 21.71
CA GLN A 533 1.98 -2.94 22.99
C GLN A 533 3.38 -3.54 23.01
N ASN A 534 4.37 -2.70 22.68
CA ASN A 534 5.76 -3.01 22.99
C ASN A 534 5.87 -3.07 24.51
N GLY A 535 6.19 -4.26 25.02
CA GLY A 535 6.74 -4.43 26.37
C GLY A 535 8.24 -4.23 26.34
#